data_AF-A0A973QUQ1-F1
#
_entry.id   AF-A0A973QUQ1-F1
#
_cell.length_a   1.000
_cell.length_b   1.000
_cell.length_c   1.000
_cell.angle_alpha   90.00
_cell.angle_beta   90.00
_cell.angle_gamma   90.00
#
_symmetry.space_group_name_H-M   'P 1'
#
loop_
_entity.id
_entity.type
_entity.pdbx_description
1 polymer ?
#
loop_
_entity_poly.entity_id
_entity_poly.type
_entity_poly.pdbx_seq_one_letter_code
_entity_poly.pdbx_strand_id
1 'polypeptide(L)'
;MDLDLRKVRYFVAVAERLHFSRAAEDLLIAQPALSRQIRALERELGTELFVRDSHRVLLTAAGRRLLEDAGPLLAAADAARR
;
A
#
# COMPACT_ATOMS: atom_id res chain seq x y z
N MET A 1 -0.72 15.72 -9.74
CA MET A 1 -0.09 14.47 -9.30
C MET A 1 -0.96 13.33 -9.81
N ASP A 2 -0.37 12.39 -10.55
CA ASP A 2 -1.07 11.18 -10.97
C ASP A 2 -0.79 10.08 -9.93
N LEU A 3 -1.82 9.42 -9.43
CA LEU A 3 -1.71 8.41 -8.39
C LEU A 3 -1.64 7.02 -9.05
N ASP A 4 -0.49 6.37 -8.96
CA ASP A 4 -0.32 5.02 -9.52
C ASP A 4 -1.13 3.99 -8.72
N LEU A 5 -2.24 3.54 -9.30
CA LEU A 5 -3.12 2.53 -8.70
C LEU A 5 -2.43 1.19 -8.41
N ARG A 6 -1.27 0.90 -9.02
CA ARG A 6 -0.46 -0.26 -8.64
C ARG A 6 0.13 -0.09 -7.25
N LYS A 7 0.61 1.10 -6.92
CA LYS A 7 1.13 1.42 -5.57
C LYS A 7 0.02 1.38 -4.53
N VAL A 8 -1.19 1.80 -4.88
CA VAL A 8 -2.38 1.65 -4.02
C VAL A 8 -2.67 0.18 -3.73
N ARG A 9 -2.65 -0.70 -4.75
CA ARG A 9 -2.81 -2.16 -4.55
C ARG A 9 -1.73 -2.75 -3.65
N TYR A 10 -0.48 -2.33 -3.84
CA TYR A 10 0.64 -2.74 -2.98
C TYR A 10 0.47 -2.27 -1.54
N PHE A 11 0.00 -1.04 -1.34
CA PHE A 11 -0.32 -0.52 -0.02
C PHE A 11 -1.40 -1.37 0.66
N VAL A 12 -2.52 -1.64 -0.02
CA VAL A 12 -3.61 -2.47 0.51
C VAL A 12 -3.10 -3.86 0.93
N ALA A 13 -2.30 -4.51 0.08
CA ALA A 13 -1.73 -5.82 0.41
C ALA A 13 -0.89 -5.80 1.70
N VAL A 14 -0.07 -4.75 1.91
CA VAL A 14 0.70 -4.61 3.15
C VAL A 14 -0.21 -4.27 4.34
N ALA A 15 -1.24 -3.45 4.13
CA ALA A 15 -2.19 -3.04 5.17
C ALA A 15 -3.02 -4.22 5.69
N GLU A 16 -3.42 -5.14 4.83
CA GLU A 16 -4.19 -6.34 5.20
C GLU A 16 -3.32 -7.38 5.93
N ARG A 17 -2.03 -7.47 5.57
CA ARG A 17 -1.11 -8.45 6.18
C ARG A 17 -0.39 -7.93 7.41
N LEU A 18 -0.24 -6.61 7.53
CA LEU A 18 0.65 -5.95 8.49
C LEU A 18 2.06 -6.59 8.52
N HIS A 19 2.52 -7.03 7.35
CA HIS A 19 3.77 -7.77 7.20
C HIS A 19 4.29 -7.69 5.77
N PHE A 20 5.41 -7.00 5.55
CA PHE A 20 5.95 -6.77 4.21
C PHE A 20 6.35 -8.06 3.48
N SER A 21 6.99 -9.03 4.15
CA SER A 21 7.39 -10.28 3.47
C SER A 21 6.19 -11.11 3.00
N ARG A 22 5.21 -11.36 3.89
CA ARG A 22 3.96 -12.05 3.52
C ARG A 22 3.19 -11.35 2.40
N ALA A 23 3.06 -10.01 2.46
CA ALA A 23 2.42 -9.27 1.38
C ALA A 23 3.19 -9.38 0.06
N ALA A 24 4.54 -9.41 0.10
CA ALA A 24 5.35 -9.59 -1.10
C ALA A 24 5.23 -11.01 -1.67
N GLU A 25 5.13 -12.03 -0.82
CA GLU A 25 4.86 -13.42 -1.20
C GLU A 25 3.50 -13.54 -1.90
N ASP A 26 2.43 -12.97 -1.33
CA ASP A 26 1.10 -12.97 -1.96
C ASP A 26 1.09 -12.28 -3.32
N LEU A 27 1.88 -11.21 -3.47
CA LEU A 27 2.03 -10.45 -4.69
C LEU A 27 3.03 -11.07 -5.68
N LEU A 28 3.69 -12.17 -5.32
CA LEU A 28 4.74 -12.83 -6.11
C LEU A 28 5.88 -11.89 -6.52
N ILE A 29 6.30 -11.00 -5.61
CA ILE A 29 7.41 -10.07 -5.82
C ILE A 29 8.42 -10.13 -4.69
N ALA A 30 9.62 -9.61 -4.93
CA ALA A 30 10.63 -9.48 -3.89
C ALA A 30 10.22 -8.41 -2.86
N GLN A 31 10.35 -8.72 -1.56
CA GLN A 31 10.07 -7.80 -0.47
C GLN A 31 10.79 -6.42 -0.59
N PRO A 32 12.06 -6.34 -1.04
CA PRO A 32 12.71 -5.05 -1.26
C PRO A 32 12.03 -4.21 -2.34
N ALA A 33 11.44 -4.84 -3.37
CA ALA A 33 10.69 -4.14 -4.40
C ALA A 33 9.39 -3.56 -3.83
N LEU A 34 8.62 -4.35 -3.06
CA LEU A 34 7.42 -3.88 -2.38
C LEU A 34 7.73 -2.69 -1.45
N SER A 35 8.77 -2.81 -0.63
CA SER A 35 9.20 -1.73 0.27
C SER A 35 9.55 -0.44 -0.46
N ARG A 36 10.22 -0.52 -1.62
CA ARG A 36 10.53 0.65 -2.45
C ARG A 36 9.27 1.31 -3.00
N GLN A 37 8.29 0.53 -3.44
CA GLN A 37 7.03 1.05 -3.98
C GLN A 37 6.18 1.74 -2.91
N ILE A 38 6.10 1.16 -1.70
CA ILE A 38 5.42 1.83 -0.57
C ILE A 38 6.12 3.13 -0.20
N ARG A 39 7.45 3.15 -0.12
CA ARG A 39 8.19 4.39 0.14
C ARG A 39 8.00 5.43 -0.95
N ALA A 40 7.83 5.01 -2.21
CA ALA A 40 7.54 5.93 -3.30
C ALA A 40 6.15 6.55 -3.14
N LEU A 41 5.14 5.75 -2.78
CA LEU A 41 3.80 6.23 -2.48
C LEU A 41 3.80 7.20 -1.29
N GLU A 42 4.47 6.85 -0.20
CA GLU A 42 4.60 7.71 0.99
C GLU A 42 5.23 9.07 0.64
N ARG A 43 6.25 9.09 -0.23
CA ARG A 43 6.85 10.33 -0.74
C ARG A 43 5.91 11.14 -1.62
N GLU A 44 5.16 10.49 -2.50
CA GLU A 44 4.18 11.15 -3.37
C GLU A 44 3.04 11.79 -2.57
N LEU A 45 2.63 11.15 -1.47
CA LEU A 45 1.59 11.66 -0.57
C LEU A 45 2.14 12.62 0.49
N GLY A 46 3.47 12.72 0.64
CA GLY A 46 4.12 13.55 1.66
C GLY A 46 3.88 13.08 3.09
N THR A 47 3.48 11.82 3.31
CA THR A 47 3.17 11.26 4.63
C THR A 47 3.52 9.78 4.71
N GLU A 48 3.93 9.32 5.89
CA GLU A 48 4.10 7.90 6.16
C GLU A 48 2.74 7.21 6.29
N LEU A 49 2.63 6.01 5.72
CA LEU A 49 1.42 5.18 5.76
C LEU A 49 1.57 4.04 6.77
N PHE A 50 2.83 3.63 7.04
CA PHE A 50 3.15 2.60 8.02
C PHE A 50 4.15 3.09 9.07
N VAL A 51 3.87 2.77 10.34
CA VAL A 51 4.89 2.75 11.39
C VAL A 51 5.62 1.41 11.28
N ARG A 52 6.95 1.46 11.13
CA ARG A 52 7.80 0.27 11.01
C ARG A 52 8.75 0.23 12.20
N ASP A 53 8.52 -0.70 13.13
CA ASP A 53 9.49 -1.04 14.16
C ASP A 53 10.14 -2.42 13.83
N SER A 54 11.13 -2.83 14.62
CA SER A 54 11.86 -4.08 14.40
C SER A 54 11.01 -5.36 14.53
N HIS A 55 9.81 -5.26 15.08
CA HIS A 55 8.93 -6.39 15.41
C HIS A 55 7.53 -6.28 14.80
N ARG A 56 7.07 -5.08 14.44
CA ARG A 56 5.69 -4.81 14.03
C ARG A 56 5.59 -3.78 12.90
N VAL A 57 4.58 -3.97 12.07
CA VAL A 57 4.12 -3.02 11.07
C VAL A 57 2.70 -2.61 11.46
N LEU A 58 2.47 -1.30 11.59
CA LEU A 58 1.16 -0.75 11.94
C LEU A 58 0.80 0.36 10.96
N LEU A 59 -0.49 0.60 10.75
CA LEU A 59 -0.95 1.74 9.96
C LEU A 59 -0.80 3.04 10.76
N THR A 60 -0.34 4.11 10.10
CA THR A 60 -0.48 5.47 10.62
C THR A 60 -1.95 5.92 10.52
N ALA A 61 -2.27 7.12 11.02
CA ALA A 61 -3.58 7.72 10.78
C ALA A 61 -3.85 7.92 9.27
N ALA A 62 -2.84 8.39 8.53
CA ALA A 62 -2.93 8.54 7.08
C ALA A 62 -3.08 7.18 6.38
N GLY A 63 -2.37 6.14 6.84
CA GLY A 63 -2.52 4.78 6.35
C GLY A 63 -3.93 4.24 6.54
N ARG A 64 -4.52 4.40 7.73
CA ARG A 64 -5.92 3.99 7.97
C ARG A 64 -6.89 4.70 7.03
N ARG A 65 -6.73 6.01 6.88
CA ARG A 65 -7.58 6.79 5.98
C ARG A 65 -7.46 6.33 4.53
N LEU A 66 -6.24 6.12 4.05
CA LEU A 66 -6.02 5.63 2.70
C LEU A 66 -6.61 4.23 2.50
N LEU A 67 -6.58 3.35 3.51
CA LEU A 67 -7.17 2.02 3.42
C LEU A 67 -8.70 2.09 3.26
N GLU A 68 -9.36 2.96 4.01
CA GLU A 68 -10.80 3.22 3.87
C GLU A 68 -11.15 3.71 2.46
N ASP A 69 -10.34 4.63 1.91
CA ASP A 69 -10.56 5.23 0.59
C ASP A 69 -10.13 4.30 -0.58
N ALA A 70 -9.21 3.35 -0.34
CA ALA A 70 -8.60 2.52 -1.39
C ALA A 70 -9.58 1.51 -2.02
N GLY A 71 -10.49 0.93 -1.23
CA GLY A 71 -11.46 -0.04 -1.73
C GLY A 71 -12.35 0.54 -2.84
N PRO A 72 -13.09 1.63 -2.59
CA PRO A 72 -13.88 2.32 -3.61
C PRO A 72 -13.07 2.77 -4.82
N LEU A 73 -11.86 3.30 -4.59
CA LEU A 73 -10.97 3.76 -5.66
C LEU A 73 -10.56 2.62 -6.61
N LEU A 74 -10.14 1.48 -6.07
CA LEU A 74 -9.72 0.33 -6.86
C LEU A 74 -10.90 -0.30 -7.58
N ALA A 75 -12.07 -0.38 -6.94
CA ALA A 75 -13.29 -0.89 -7.55
C ALA A 75 -13.73 -0.03 -8.75
N ALA A 76 -13.70 1.29 -8.62
CA ALA A 76 -14.01 2.21 -9.72
C ALA A 76 -13.03 2.06 -10.90
N ALA A 77 -11.74 1.92 -10.60
CA ALA A 77 -10.73 1.71 -11.63
C ALA A 77 -10.87 0.37 -12.36
N ASP A 78 -11.25 -0.69 -11.64
CA ASP A 78 -11.49 -2.00 -12.25
C ASP A 78 -12.79 -2.01 -13.07
N ALA A 79 -13.81 -1.25 -12.66
CA ALA A 79 -15.03 -1.06 -13.44
C ALA A 79 -14.78 -0.31 -14.75
N ALA A 80 -13.92 0.72 -14.74
CA ALA A 80 -13.58 1.51 -15.93
C ALA A 80 -12.76 0.74 -16.98
N ARG A 81 -12.18 -0.41 -16.64
CA ARG A 81 -11.46 -1.29 -17.58
C ARG A 81 -12.37 -2.27 -18.31
N ARG A 82 -13.62 -2.44 -17.86
CA ARG A 82 -14.61 -3.30 -18.51
C ARG A 82 -15.30 -2.56 -19.63
#